data_AF-A0A958VYA7-F1
#
_entry.id   AF-A0A958VYA7-F1
#
_cell.length_a   1.000
_cell.length_b   1.000
_cell.length_c   1.000
_cell.angle_alpha   90.00
_cell.angle_beta   90.00
_cell.angle_gamma   90.00
#
_symmetry.space_group_name_H-M   'P 1'
#
loop_
_entity.id
_entity.type
_entity.pdbx_description
1 polymer ?
#
loop_
_entity_poly.entity_id
_entity_poly.type
_entity_poly.pdbx_seq_one_letter_code
_entity_poly.pdbx_strand_id
1 'polypeptide(L)'
;GRVISSEQQKIAEKTRKLVDKYIGSYKRLEQQNEQQDLEASERKRISRIISRGIQVQWVKGDADKAEHSFFKINTQGTPLDPIEELLLQNRNKPIPISARAVIRAGTGHKYWSNFKDENKTMIVEYSKKFHKILFEPELQRPIKTLDLPLGGSKGVRDAIQILIDLMLISNRNQKGIPKLVSDQADDLTGEDTISSLKKSLKLISRISGNDGGSLGLHPAVYFYGPSGRHSRSMFLGIATLIAQKLANNDSNFFVKFTKAREKLEKILVSRKDLIATILQKHLSRKRNMIYAKLIDELVKLISKGVDVMDSKIVEITELEGKIVVGDHISTGSEFDDDAKSKTFLDKALESAIKCPICSGYLDPEKSISYDHIVRQRENGKGNAENCQLTHPFCNQSIKN
;
A
#
# COMPACT_ATOMS: atom_id res chain seq x y z
N GLY A 1 2.39 19.63 -11.74
CA GLY A 1 2.14 18.64 -12.82
C GLY A 1 1.46 17.42 -12.23
N ARG A 2 0.66 16.70 -13.01
CA ARG A 2 0.07 15.41 -12.59
C ARG A 2 1.22 14.40 -12.42
N VAL A 3 1.37 13.79 -11.24
CA VAL A 3 2.36 12.72 -11.04
C VAL A 3 1.82 11.45 -11.71
N ILE A 4 2.53 10.95 -12.73
CA ILE A 4 2.24 9.71 -13.45
C ILE A 4 3.44 8.77 -13.21
N SER A 5 3.19 7.56 -12.73
CA SER A 5 4.27 6.61 -12.38
C SER A 5 5.10 6.21 -13.62
N SER A 6 6.34 5.81 -13.39
CA SER A 6 7.22 5.34 -14.47
C SER A 6 6.63 4.12 -15.19
N GLU A 7 5.97 3.24 -14.43
CA GLU A 7 5.25 2.08 -14.96
C GLU A 7 4.12 2.49 -15.90
N GLN A 8 3.31 3.47 -15.52
CA GLN A 8 2.23 3.98 -16.37
C GLN A 8 2.77 4.61 -17.66
N GLN A 9 3.91 5.31 -17.59
CA GLN A 9 4.55 5.88 -18.77
C GLN A 9 5.05 4.77 -19.72
N LYS A 10 5.72 3.74 -19.18
CA LYS A 10 6.19 2.58 -19.96
C LYS A 10 5.03 1.83 -20.64
N ILE A 11 3.94 1.59 -19.92
CA ILE A 11 2.74 0.95 -20.47
C ILE A 11 2.14 1.83 -21.57
N ALA A 12 2.00 3.14 -21.33
CA ALA A 12 1.46 4.07 -22.32
C ALA A 12 2.32 4.10 -23.60
N GLU A 13 3.64 4.10 -23.47
CA GLU A 13 4.55 4.05 -24.62
C GLU A 13 4.45 2.72 -25.36
N LYS A 14 4.42 1.59 -24.65
CA LYS A 14 4.21 0.26 -25.25
C LYS A 14 2.88 0.20 -26.00
N THR A 15 1.80 0.70 -25.42
CA THR A 15 0.49 0.77 -26.07
C THR A 15 0.52 1.67 -27.31
N ARG A 16 1.18 2.82 -27.25
CA ARG A 16 1.35 3.69 -28.44
C ARG A 16 2.12 2.98 -29.55
N LYS A 17 3.21 2.28 -29.23
CA LYS A 17 3.98 1.48 -30.21
C LYS A 17 3.14 0.36 -30.81
N LEU A 18 2.31 -0.31 -30.01
CA LEU A 18 1.38 -1.33 -30.52
C LEU A 18 0.33 -0.71 -31.45
N VAL A 19 -0.32 0.38 -31.04
CA VAL A 19 -1.31 1.07 -31.87
C VAL A 19 -0.68 1.55 -33.18
N ASP A 20 0.51 2.16 -33.12
CA ASP A 20 1.20 2.64 -34.32
C ASP A 20 1.62 1.50 -35.25
N LYS A 21 2.06 0.36 -34.69
CA LYS A 21 2.43 -0.84 -35.47
C LYS A 21 1.25 -1.48 -36.20
N TYR A 22 0.07 -1.57 -35.56
CA TYR A 22 -1.08 -2.31 -36.11
C TYR A 22 -2.11 -1.42 -36.81
N ILE A 23 -2.24 -0.16 -36.40
CA ILE A 23 -3.25 0.78 -36.88
C ILE A 23 -2.60 2.01 -37.52
N GLY A 24 -1.53 2.53 -36.94
CA GLY A 24 -0.91 3.80 -37.33
C GLY A 24 -1.56 5.01 -36.64
N SER A 25 -0.89 6.16 -36.70
CA SER A 25 -1.43 7.41 -36.14
C SER A 25 -2.64 7.93 -36.94
N TYR A 26 -3.56 8.62 -36.25
CA TYR A 26 -4.73 9.25 -36.90
C TYR A 26 -4.32 10.20 -38.03
N LYS A 27 -3.30 11.03 -37.80
CA LYS A 27 -2.76 11.97 -38.80
C LYS A 27 -2.24 11.26 -40.05
N ARG A 28 -1.60 10.09 -39.89
CA ARG A 28 -1.14 9.29 -41.03
C ARG A 28 -2.32 8.73 -41.82
N LEU A 29 -3.36 8.24 -41.14
CA LEU A 29 -4.56 7.72 -41.79
C LEU A 29 -5.31 8.81 -42.56
N GLU A 30 -5.38 10.02 -42.00
CA GLU A 30 -5.97 11.19 -42.65
C GLU A 30 -5.25 11.55 -43.96
N GLN A 31 -3.91 11.62 -43.93
CA GLN A 31 -3.09 11.87 -45.13
C GLN A 31 -3.23 10.75 -46.17
N GLN A 32 -3.26 9.49 -45.74
CA GLN A 32 -3.47 8.36 -46.64
C GLN A 32 -4.84 8.44 -47.32
N ASN A 33 -5.89 8.89 -46.62
CA ASN A 33 -7.22 9.01 -47.20
C ASN A 33 -7.27 9.97 -48.42
N GLU A 34 -6.33 10.91 -48.53
CA GLU A 34 -6.20 11.85 -49.65
C GLU A 34 -5.47 11.25 -50.86
N GLN A 35 -4.75 10.14 -50.70
CA GLN A 35 -3.98 9.50 -51.78
C GLN A 35 -4.90 8.76 -52.75
N GLN A 36 -4.64 8.92 -54.06
CA GLN A 36 -5.46 8.31 -55.11
C GLN A 36 -5.17 6.80 -55.31
N ASP A 37 -3.92 6.38 -55.14
CA ASP A 37 -3.44 5.00 -55.32
C ASP A 37 -3.38 4.21 -54.01
N LEU A 38 -4.55 3.86 -53.46
CA LEU A 38 -4.67 2.93 -52.34
C LEU A 38 -5.49 1.71 -52.73
N GLU A 39 -5.09 0.55 -52.21
CA GLU A 39 -5.86 -0.67 -52.36
C GLU A 39 -7.29 -0.47 -51.83
N ALA A 40 -8.29 -1.00 -52.54
CA ALA A 40 -9.70 -0.75 -52.23
C ALA A 40 -10.09 -1.21 -50.80
N SER A 41 -9.47 -2.27 -50.30
CA SER A 41 -9.69 -2.80 -48.94
C SER A 41 -9.19 -1.81 -47.87
N GLU A 42 -8.01 -1.22 -48.10
CA GLU A 42 -7.36 -0.27 -47.19
C GLU A 42 -8.07 1.09 -47.21
N ARG A 43 -8.46 1.59 -48.40
CA ARG A 43 -9.28 2.81 -48.51
C ARG A 43 -10.60 2.69 -47.75
N LYS A 44 -11.27 1.52 -47.82
CA LYS A 44 -12.52 1.27 -47.07
C LYS A 44 -12.30 1.24 -45.55
N ARG A 45 -11.17 0.70 -45.09
CA ARG A 45 -10.79 0.70 -43.66
C ARG A 45 -10.55 2.13 -43.17
N ILE A 46 -9.70 2.89 -43.86
CA ILE A 46 -9.32 4.26 -43.49
C ILE A 46 -10.55 5.17 -43.47
N SER A 47 -11.34 5.16 -44.54
CA SER A 47 -12.55 5.95 -44.64
C SER A 47 -13.54 5.66 -43.50
N ARG A 48 -13.69 4.39 -43.07
CA ARG A 48 -14.51 4.03 -41.91
C ARG A 48 -13.96 4.55 -40.58
N ILE A 49 -12.65 4.52 -40.38
CA ILE A 49 -12.04 5.03 -39.14
C ILE A 49 -12.25 6.54 -39.03
N ILE A 50 -12.11 7.26 -40.14
CA ILE A 50 -12.24 8.73 -40.19
C ILE A 50 -13.71 9.17 -40.08
N SER A 51 -14.62 8.52 -40.82
CA SER A 51 -16.02 8.93 -40.91
C SER A 51 -16.89 8.46 -39.74
N ARG A 52 -16.45 7.46 -38.97
CA ARG A 52 -17.24 6.93 -37.86
C ARG A 52 -17.17 7.87 -36.66
N GLY A 53 -18.21 8.67 -36.50
CA GLY A 53 -18.41 9.49 -35.32
C GLY A 53 -18.55 8.66 -34.03
N ILE A 54 -18.11 9.25 -32.91
CA ILE A 54 -18.39 8.70 -31.58
C ILE A 54 -19.87 8.95 -31.29
N GLN A 55 -20.65 7.87 -31.14
CA GLN A 55 -22.04 8.00 -30.71
C GLN A 55 -22.07 8.44 -29.24
N VAL A 56 -22.52 9.67 -28.99
CA VAL A 56 -22.72 10.20 -27.64
C VAL A 56 -24.20 10.10 -27.30
N GLN A 57 -24.52 9.46 -26.18
CA GLN A 57 -25.89 9.42 -25.66
C GLN A 57 -26.11 10.63 -24.75
N TRP A 58 -27.11 11.46 -25.10
CA TRP A 58 -27.53 12.57 -24.26
C TRP A 58 -28.59 12.13 -23.27
N VAL A 59 -28.40 12.49 -22.00
CA VAL A 59 -29.41 12.29 -20.95
C VAL A 59 -30.04 13.65 -20.65
N LYS A 60 -31.37 13.76 -20.76
CA LYS A 60 -32.10 14.96 -20.36
C LYS A 60 -32.26 14.98 -18.84
N GLY A 61 -31.67 15.97 -18.15
CA GLY A 61 -31.78 16.10 -16.71
C GLY A 61 -30.67 16.95 -16.09
N ASP A 62 -30.59 16.90 -14.76
CA ASP A 62 -29.51 17.44 -13.96
C ASP A 62 -28.34 16.43 -13.85
N ALA A 63 -27.28 16.83 -13.15
CA ALA A 63 -26.10 15.99 -12.95
C ALA A 63 -26.44 14.66 -12.25
N ASP A 64 -27.41 14.66 -11.34
CA ASP A 64 -27.82 13.46 -10.60
C ASP A 64 -28.53 12.46 -11.53
N LYS A 65 -29.41 12.91 -12.43
CA LYS A 65 -30.03 12.04 -13.45
C LYS A 65 -29.01 11.49 -14.44
N ALA A 66 -28.00 12.28 -14.81
CA ALA A 66 -26.90 11.82 -15.65
C ALA A 66 -26.09 10.71 -14.95
N GLU A 67 -25.79 10.87 -13.66
CA GLU A 67 -25.10 9.85 -12.86
C GLU A 67 -25.92 8.57 -12.69
N HIS A 68 -27.21 8.67 -12.37
CA HIS A 68 -28.07 7.48 -12.25
C HIS A 68 -28.14 6.71 -13.58
N SER A 69 -28.22 7.43 -14.70
CA SER A 69 -28.20 6.83 -16.03
C SER A 69 -26.84 6.18 -16.31
N PHE A 70 -25.74 6.82 -15.92
CA PHE A 70 -24.40 6.26 -16.03
C PHE A 70 -24.28 4.93 -15.29
N PHE A 71 -24.71 4.86 -14.02
CA PHE A 71 -24.68 3.60 -13.27
C PHE A 71 -25.60 2.55 -13.91
N LYS A 72 -26.83 2.92 -14.31
CA LYS A 72 -27.77 1.96 -14.92
C LYS A 72 -27.21 1.34 -16.21
N ILE A 73 -26.56 2.14 -17.05
CA ILE A 73 -25.94 1.67 -18.30
C ILE A 73 -24.72 0.78 -18.01
N ASN A 74 -23.84 1.21 -17.09
CA ASN A 74 -22.57 0.53 -16.81
C ASN A 74 -22.66 -0.59 -15.76
N THR A 75 -23.87 -0.93 -15.29
CA THR A 75 -24.12 -2.12 -14.46
C THR A 75 -24.80 -3.25 -15.24
N GLN A 76 -25.46 -2.95 -16.38
CA GLN A 76 -26.13 -3.96 -17.20
C GLN A 76 -25.27 -4.50 -18.36
N GLY A 77 -24.35 -3.68 -18.90
CA GLY A 77 -23.53 -4.03 -20.09
C GLY A 77 -22.15 -4.58 -19.75
N THR A 78 -21.17 -3.70 -19.57
CA THR A 78 -19.84 -4.04 -19.05
C THR A 78 -19.72 -3.48 -17.63
N PRO A 79 -19.63 -4.33 -16.60
CA PRO A 79 -19.66 -3.88 -15.22
C PRO A 79 -18.44 -3.01 -14.90
N LEU A 80 -18.67 -1.93 -14.15
CA LEU A 80 -17.60 -1.12 -13.57
C LEU A 80 -16.72 -1.97 -12.65
N ASP A 81 -15.46 -1.54 -12.49
CA ASP A 81 -14.63 -2.12 -11.45
C ASP A 81 -15.26 -1.85 -10.07
N PRO A 82 -15.33 -2.83 -9.15
CA PRO A 82 -16.00 -2.65 -7.86
C PRO A 82 -15.45 -1.47 -7.03
N ILE A 83 -14.15 -1.15 -7.16
CA ILE A 83 -13.54 -0.02 -6.45
C ILE A 83 -13.98 1.29 -7.08
N GLU A 84 -14.07 1.34 -8.40
CA GLU A 84 -14.53 2.53 -9.12
C GLU A 84 -15.99 2.82 -8.81
N GLU A 85 -16.84 1.80 -8.84
CA GLU A 85 -18.24 1.89 -8.44
C GLU A 85 -18.36 2.40 -6.99
N LEU A 86 -17.63 1.79 -6.06
CA LEU A 86 -17.59 2.21 -4.64
C LEU A 86 -17.23 3.69 -4.51
N LEU A 87 -16.19 4.15 -5.21
CA LEU A 87 -15.73 5.53 -5.15
C LEU A 87 -16.69 6.53 -5.81
N LEU A 88 -17.43 6.12 -6.83
CA LEU A 88 -18.43 6.97 -7.48
C LEU A 88 -19.67 7.12 -6.60
N GLN A 89 -20.22 6.01 -6.10
CA GLN A 89 -21.42 6.02 -5.22
C GLN A 89 -21.17 6.77 -3.91
N ASN A 90 -19.93 6.81 -3.44
CA ASN A 90 -19.56 7.42 -2.16
C ASN A 90 -18.67 8.67 -2.34
N ARG A 91 -18.76 9.35 -3.50
CA ARG A 91 -17.80 10.41 -3.89
C ARG A 91 -17.67 11.59 -2.91
N ASN A 92 -18.72 11.85 -2.12
CA ASN A 92 -18.78 12.96 -1.16
C ASN A 92 -18.38 12.53 0.26
N LYS A 93 -18.11 11.24 0.48
CA LYS A 93 -17.74 10.71 1.80
C LYS A 93 -16.24 10.93 2.07
N PRO A 94 -15.85 11.12 3.34
CA PRO A 94 -14.50 11.55 3.68
C PRO A 94 -13.40 10.54 3.28
N ILE A 95 -13.64 9.22 3.37
CA ILE A 95 -12.65 8.21 2.98
C ILE A 95 -12.39 8.21 1.45
N PRO A 96 -13.41 8.18 0.57
CA PRO A 96 -13.23 8.31 -0.88
C PRO A 96 -12.51 9.58 -1.32
N ILE A 97 -12.85 10.73 -0.72
CA ILE A 97 -12.16 12.00 -0.99
C ILE A 97 -10.70 11.89 -0.58
N SER A 98 -10.43 11.40 0.64
CA SER A 98 -9.09 11.19 1.17
C SER A 98 -8.24 10.26 0.29
N ALA A 99 -8.77 9.09 -0.08
CA ALA A 99 -8.05 8.11 -0.88
C ALA A 99 -7.68 8.66 -2.27
N ARG A 100 -8.62 9.36 -2.92
CA ARG A 100 -8.40 10.04 -4.21
C ARG A 100 -7.38 11.17 -4.11
N ALA A 101 -7.39 11.93 -3.01
CA ALA A 101 -6.40 12.97 -2.76
C ALA A 101 -5.00 12.37 -2.55
N VAL A 102 -4.87 11.29 -1.76
CA VAL A 102 -3.58 10.65 -1.46
C VAL A 102 -2.97 9.97 -2.68
N ILE A 103 -3.73 9.21 -3.48
CA ILE A 103 -3.15 8.46 -4.62
C ILE A 103 -2.45 9.39 -5.63
N ARG A 104 -2.91 10.64 -5.74
CA ARG A 104 -2.30 11.66 -6.62
C ARG A 104 -1.45 12.69 -5.85
N ALA A 105 -1.09 12.44 -4.59
CA ALA A 105 -0.31 13.36 -3.76
C ALA A 105 -0.89 14.79 -3.73
N GLY A 106 -2.22 14.90 -3.59
CA GLY A 106 -2.95 16.18 -3.58
C GLY A 106 -3.06 16.87 -4.96
N THR A 107 -2.70 16.18 -6.04
CA THR A 107 -2.84 16.67 -7.43
C THR A 107 -4.01 15.98 -8.14
N GLY A 108 -4.32 16.39 -9.37
CA GLY A 108 -5.40 15.80 -10.17
C GLY A 108 -6.76 16.48 -9.96
N HIS A 109 -7.84 15.73 -10.18
CA HIS A 109 -9.20 16.25 -9.98
C HIS A 109 -9.45 16.48 -8.49
N LYS A 110 -9.83 17.70 -8.12
CA LYS A 110 -10.03 18.11 -6.74
C LYS A 110 -11.46 17.81 -6.32
N TYR A 111 -11.73 16.59 -5.86
CA TYR A 111 -13.03 16.20 -5.31
C TYR A 111 -13.45 17.04 -4.08
N TRP A 112 -12.50 17.78 -3.50
CA TRP A 112 -12.67 18.72 -2.39
C TRP A 112 -12.73 20.20 -2.85
N SER A 113 -12.99 20.47 -4.13
CA SER A 113 -12.99 21.83 -4.70
C SER A 113 -13.99 22.78 -4.05
N ASN A 114 -15.09 22.23 -3.51
CA ASN A 114 -16.20 22.99 -2.94
C ASN A 114 -15.98 23.39 -1.48
N PHE A 115 -14.92 22.88 -0.83
CA PHE A 115 -14.62 23.21 0.56
C PHE A 115 -14.04 24.63 0.70
N LYS A 116 -13.78 25.08 1.93
CA LYS A 116 -13.05 26.33 2.19
C LYS A 116 -11.57 26.20 1.83
N ASP A 117 -10.90 27.29 1.47
CA ASP A 117 -9.52 27.26 0.97
C ASP A 117 -8.51 26.77 2.02
N GLU A 118 -8.77 27.04 3.30
CA GLU A 118 -7.96 26.50 4.41
C GLU A 118 -8.05 24.97 4.44
N ASN A 119 -9.26 24.42 4.29
CA ASN A 119 -9.48 22.97 4.28
C ASN A 119 -8.88 22.32 3.04
N LYS A 120 -8.99 22.94 1.86
CA LYS A 120 -8.33 22.46 0.64
C LYS A 120 -6.82 22.34 0.82
N THR A 121 -6.21 23.35 1.44
CA THR A 121 -4.77 23.41 1.67
C THR A 121 -4.32 22.28 2.61
N MET A 122 -5.02 22.10 3.72
CA MET A 122 -4.76 21.00 4.67
C MET A 122 -4.91 19.62 4.01
N ILE A 123 -5.96 19.40 3.22
CA ILE A 123 -6.17 18.13 2.50
C ILE A 123 -4.99 17.84 1.57
N VAL A 124 -4.52 18.83 0.81
CA VAL A 124 -3.38 18.67 -0.11
C VAL A 124 -2.10 18.37 0.66
N GLU A 125 -1.83 19.09 1.75
CA GLU A 125 -0.64 18.89 2.58
C GLU A 125 -0.59 17.47 3.18
N TYR A 126 -1.67 17.06 3.86
CA TYR A 126 -1.75 15.73 4.46
C TYR A 126 -1.68 14.64 3.39
N SER A 127 -2.31 14.85 2.23
CA SER A 127 -2.28 13.89 1.13
C SER A 127 -0.87 13.69 0.57
N LYS A 128 -0.07 14.75 0.45
CA LYS A 128 1.34 14.66 0.03
C LYS A 128 2.18 13.88 1.03
N LYS A 129 2.05 14.21 2.32
CA LYS A 129 2.77 13.52 3.40
C LYS A 129 2.42 12.02 3.40
N PHE A 130 1.15 11.71 3.29
CA PHE A 130 0.65 10.33 3.26
C PHE A 130 1.17 9.59 2.02
N HIS A 131 1.07 10.18 0.83
CA HIS A 131 1.57 9.58 -0.42
C HIS A 131 3.05 9.22 -0.31
N LYS A 132 3.86 10.15 0.20
CA LYS A 132 5.31 9.98 0.38
C LYS A 132 5.61 8.77 1.28
N ILE A 133 4.97 8.68 2.45
CA ILE A 133 5.25 7.58 3.40
C ILE A 133 4.87 6.22 2.81
N LEU A 134 3.73 6.12 2.12
CA LEU A 134 3.27 4.83 1.59
C LEU A 134 4.00 4.41 0.33
N PHE A 135 4.17 5.31 -0.63
CA PHE A 135 4.46 4.93 -2.01
C PHE A 135 5.82 5.40 -2.52
N GLU A 136 6.61 6.08 -1.69
CA GLU A 136 7.99 6.44 -2.03
C GLU A 136 8.99 5.56 -1.23
N PRO A 137 10.04 5.04 -1.87
CA PRO A 137 10.35 5.13 -3.31
C PRO A 137 9.39 4.28 -4.17
N GLU A 138 9.37 4.53 -5.48
CA GLU A 138 8.60 3.69 -6.42
C GLU A 138 9.22 2.28 -6.50
N LEU A 139 8.39 1.24 -6.39
CA LEU A 139 8.86 -0.15 -6.45
C LEU A 139 9.46 -0.45 -7.83
N GLN A 140 10.74 -0.83 -7.85
CA GLN A 140 11.42 -1.29 -9.06
C GLN A 140 11.64 -2.81 -9.00
N ARG A 141 11.45 -3.48 -10.14
CA ARG A 141 11.70 -4.91 -10.30
C ARG A 141 12.83 -5.15 -11.32
N PRO A 142 13.73 -6.12 -11.06
CA PRO A 142 13.88 -6.88 -9.80
C PRO A 142 14.32 -5.97 -8.64
N ILE A 143 14.08 -6.39 -7.39
CA ILE A 143 14.46 -5.62 -6.21
C ILE A 143 15.99 -5.56 -6.09
N LYS A 144 16.52 -4.35 -5.83
CA LYS A 144 17.96 -4.09 -5.66
C LYS A 144 18.29 -3.20 -4.44
N THR A 145 17.30 -2.87 -3.63
CA THR A 145 17.46 -2.08 -2.40
C THR A 145 16.46 -2.54 -1.34
N LEU A 146 16.81 -2.36 -0.06
CA LEU A 146 15.91 -2.56 1.07
C LEU A 146 14.97 -1.36 1.29
N ASP A 147 15.24 -0.23 0.63
CA ASP A 147 14.32 0.92 0.60
C ASP A 147 13.10 0.59 -0.29
N LEU A 148 12.09 0.01 0.34
CA LEU A 148 10.88 -0.48 -0.33
C LEU A 148 9.67 0.35 0.08
N PRO A 149 8.72 0.66 -0.83
CA PRO A 149 7.50 1.37 -0.45
C PRO A 149 6.68 0.57 0.55
N LEU A 150 6.13 1.26 1.54
CA LEU A 150 5.32 0.67 2.62
C LEU A 150 3.99 0.10 2.09
N GLY A 151 3.37 0.79 1.14
CA GLY A 151 2.09 0.40 0.53
C GLY A 151 2.23 -0.41 -0.77
N GLY A 152 3.44 -0.77 -1.18
CA GLY A 152 3.70 -1.49 -2.44
C GLY A 152 3.71 -0.57 -3.68
N SER A 153 3.34 -1.12 -4.84
CA SER A 153 3.41 -0.38 -6.11
C SER A 153 2.36 0.74 -6.21
N LYS A 154 2.64 1.75 -7.04
CA LYS A 154 1.73 2.87 -7.37
C LYS A 154 0.65 2.49 -8.39
N GLY A 155 0.41 1.19 -8.62
CA GLY A 155 -0.67 0.73 -9.48
C GLY A 155 -1.99 1.28 -8.97
N VAL A 156 -2.62 2.19 -9.74
CA VAL A 156 -3.71 3.06 -9.24
C VAL A 156 -4.81 2.26 -8.55
N ARG A 157 -5.21 1.12 -9.11
CA ARG A 157 -6.26 0.27 -8.57
C ARG A 157 -5.90 -0.33 -7.21
N ASP A 158 -4.80 -1.07 -7.14
CA ASP A 158 -4.37 -1.74 -5.91
C ASP A 158 -4.02 -0.73 -4.81
N ALA A 159 -3.37 0.38 -5.18
CA ALA A 159 -3.03 1.45 -4.27
C ALA A 159 -4.27 2.15 -3.70
N ILE A 160 -5.30 2.44 -4.52
CA ILE A 160 -6.57 3.00 -4.04
C ILE A 160 -7.23 2.05 -3.04
N GLN A 161 -7.26 0.75 -3.35
CA GLN A 161 -7.88 -0.22 -2.45
C GLN A 161 -7.17 -0.30 -1.11
N ILE A 162 -5.83 -0.30 -1.12
CA ILE A 162 -5.02 -0.24 0.11
C ILE A 162 -5.34 1.02 0.91
N LEU A 163 -5.46 2.17 0.25
CA LEU A 163 -5.81 3.44 0.90
C LEU A 163 -7.19 3.38 1.56
N ILE A 164 -8.22 2.90 0.85
CA ILE A 164 -9.58 2.78 1.38
C ILE A 164 -9.58 1.88 2.62
N ASP A 165 -8.97 0.70 2.53
CA ASP A 165 -8.95 -0.25 3.65
C ASP A 165 -8.19 0.30 4.86
N LEU A 166 -7.03 0.91 4.62
CA LEU A 166 -6.21 1.50 5.68
C LEU A 166 -6.92 2.67 6.35
N MET A 167 -7.60 3.52 5.56
CA MET A 167 -8.41 4.61 6.07
C MET A 167 -9.59 4.07 6.88
N LEU A 168 -10.29 3.02 6.42
CA LEU A 168 -11.32 2.35 7.20
C LEU A 168 -10.77 1.81 8.53
N ILE A 169 -9.63 1.11 8.51
CA ILE A 169 -8.98 0.59 9.72
C ILE A 169 -8.69 1.71 10.72
N SER A 170 -8.08 2.80 10.25
CA SER A 170 -7.67 3.92 11.13
C SER A 170 -8.81 4.81 11.61
N ASN A 171 -9.95 4.82 10.90
CA ASN A 171 -11.10 5.64 11.24
C ASN A 171 -12.15 4.92 12.09
N ARG A 172 -11.97 3.62 12.33
CA ARG A 172 -12.86 2.84 13.21
C ARG A 172 -12.71 3.27 14.67
N ASN A 173 -13.85 3.44 15.33
CA ASN A 173 -13.91 3.56 16.78
C ASN A 173 -13.79 2.17 17.46
N GLN A 174 -13.83 2.13 18.79
CA GLN A 174 -13.76 0.90 19.58
C GLN A 174 -14.87 -0.11 19.25
N LYS A 175 -16.02 0.35 18.76
CA LYS A 175 -17.14 -0.51 18.30
C LYS A 175 -16.95 -0.99 16.85
N GLY A 176 -15.85 -0.62 16.20
CA GLY A 176 -15.55 -1.00 14.81
C GLY A 176 -16.34 -0.22 13.76
N ILE A 177 -16.84 0.98 14.09
CA ILE A 177 -17.61 1.84 13.19
C ILE A 177 -16.72 2.99 12.67
N PRO A 178 -16.69 3.28 11.36
CA PRO A 178 -17.51 2.69 10.29
C PRO A 178 -17.01 1.31 9.83
N LYS A 179 -17.92 0.43 9.45
CA LYS A 179 -17.56 -0.89 8.88
C LYS A 179 -17.27 -0.75 7.39
N LEU A 180 -18.13 -0.03 6.69
CA LEU A 180 -18.09 0.27 5.27
C LEU A 180 -17.94 1.77 5.04
N VAL A 181 -17.46 2.15 3.86
CA VAL A 181 -17.39 3.55 3.43
C VAL A 181 -18.79 4.19 3.40
N SER A 182 -19.80 3.43 2.98
CA SER A 182 -21.19 3.87 2.90
C SER A 182 -21.78 4.29 4.25
N ASP A 183 -21.25 3.77 5.36
CA ASP A 183 -21.73 4.05 6.72
C ASP A 183 -21.41 5.48 7.17
N GLN A 184 -20.55 6.21 6.45
CA GLN A 184 -20.17 7.58 6.78
C GLN A 184 -21.18 8.58 6.23
N ALA A 185 -21.40 9.70 6.92
CA ALA A 185 -22.13 10.82 6.33
C ALA A 185 -21.31 11.47 5.20
N ASP A 186 -22.00 12.23 4.34
CA ASP A 186 -21.34 13.08 3.35
C ASP A 186 -20.61 14.22 4.05
N ASP A 187 -19.40 14.54 3.58
CA ASP A 187 -18.57 15.61 4.11
C ASP A 187 -18.80 16.90 3.31
N LEU A 188 -19.55 17.83 3.90
CA LEU A 188 -19.92 19.09 3.26
C LEU A 188 -18.85 20.18 3.42
N THR A 189 -18.00 20.08 4.44
CA THR A 189 -17.06 21.16 4.84
C THR A 189 -15.60 20.80 4.59
N GLY A 190 -15.27 19.51 4.51
CA GLY A 190 -13.92 18.97 4.45
C GLY A 190 -13.33 18.61 5.81
N GLU A 191 -14.04 18.88 6.91
CA GLU A 191 -13.54 18.63 8.27
C GLU A 191 -13.39 17.14 8.55
N ASP A 192 -14.33 16.32 8.09
CA ASP A 192 -14.28 14.87 8.26
C ASP A 192 -13.20 14.23 7.39
N THR A 193 -12.96 14.76 6.19
CA THR A 193 -11.86 14.36 5.30
C THR A 193 -10.52 14.65 5.97
N ILE A 194 -10.35 15.84 6.55
CA ILE A 194 -9.13 16.22 7.28
C ILE A 194 -8.94 15.32 8.51
N SER A 195 -10.01 15.09 9.27
CA SER A 195 -10.01 14.18 10.42
C SER A 195 -9.58 12.77 10.01
N SER A 196 -10.11 12.28 8.88
CA SER A 196 -9.77 10.98 8.32
C SER A 196 -8.30 10.87 7.97
N LEU A 197 -7.76 11.84 7.22
CA LEU A 197 -6.35 11.92 6.86
C LEU A 197 -5.44 11.95 8.10
N LYS A 198 -5.78 12.77 9.10
CA LYS A 198 -5.00 12.87 10.35
C LYS A 198 -4.94 11.54 11.11
N LYS A 199 -6.09 10.86 11.28
CA LYS A 199 -6.15 9.56 11.96
C LYS A 199 -5.32 8.50 11.22
N SER A 200 -5.43 8.46 9.89
CA SER A 200 -4.65 7.53 9.07
C SER A 200 -3.14 7.83 9.12
N LEU A 201 -2.75 9.10 9.04
CA LEU A 201 -1.35 9.51 9.18
C LEU A 201 -0.78 9.13 10.56
N LYS A 202 -1.56 9.28 11.63
CA LYS A 202 -1.15 8.85 12.98
C LYS A 202 -0.88 7.35 13.04
N LEU A 203 -1.76 6.53 12.46
CA LEU A 203 -1.58 5.07 12.40
C LEU A 203 -0.32 4.70 11.61
N ILE A 204 -0.11 5.31 10.44
CA ILE A 204 1.04 4.98 9.60
C ILE A 204 2.34 5.45 10.23
N SER A 205 2.35 6.63 10.85
CA SER A 205 3.54 7.14 11.55
C SER A 205 3.92 6.25 12.75
N ARG A 206 2.93 5.56 13.37
CA ARG A 206 3.18 4.49 14.36
C ARG A 206 3.85 3.26 13.73
N ILE A 207 3.52 2.90 12.48
CA ILE A 207 4.11 1.76 11.77
C ILE A 207 5.55 2.08 11.33
N SER A 208 5.74 3.20 10.63
CA SER A 208 7.04 3.65 10.14
C SER A 208 7.06 5.18 10.00
N GLY A 209 8.18 5.79 10.39
CA GLY A 209 8.39 7.23 10.44
C GLY A 209 9.35 7.62 11.57
N ASN A 210 9.58 8.92 11.78
CA ASN A 210 10.52 9.43 12.78
C ASN A 210 9.84 10.04 14.03
N ASP A 211 8.50 9.97 14.10
CA ASP A 211 7.76 10.41 15.28
C ASP A 211 8.10 9.50 16.48
N GLY A 212 8.02 10.04 17.70
CA GLY A 212 8.40 9.31 18.91
C GLY A 212 7.65 8.01 19.19
N GLY A 213 6.47 7.87 18.58
CA GLY A 213 5.71 6.65 18.62
C GLY A 213 6.10 5.60 17.59
N SER A 214 7.00 5.87 16.64
CA SER A 214 7.19 4.97 15.51
C SER A 214 7.90 3.68 15.89
N LEU A 215 7.32 2.56 15.49
CA LEU A 215 7.93 1.24 15.63
C LEU A 215 9.06 1.01 14.61
N GLY A 216 9.07 1.75 13.51
CA GLY A 216 10.06 1.59 12.44
C GLY A 216 10.08 0.17 11.89
N LEU A 217 8.92 -0.33 11.46
CA LEU A 217 8.78 -1.67 10.90
C LEU A 217 9.40 -1.72 9.49
N HIS A 218 10.46 -2.52 9.33
CA HIS A 218 11.14 -2.65 8.06
C HIS A 218 10.23 -3.32 7.01
N PRO A 219 9.97 -2.69 5.84
CA PRO A 219 9.02 -3.23 4.87
C PRO A 219 9.35 -4.63 4.36
N ALA A 220 10.62 -4.90 4.03
CA ALA A 220 11.09 -6.22 3.59
C ALA A 220 10.73 -7.35 4.58
N VAL A 221 10.68 -7.05 5.87
CA VAL A 221 10.35 -8.02 6.92
C VAL A 221 8.84 -8.23 7.03
N TYR A 222 8.08 -7.15 7.15
CA TYR A 222 6.67 -7.20 7.54
C TYR A 222 5.67 -7.19 6.39
N PHE A 223 6.03 -6.70 5.20
CA PHE A 223 5.05 -6.42 4.13
C PHE A 223 5.38 -7.08 2.80
N TYR A 224 6.55 -7.70 2.65
CA TYR A 224 6.98 -8.35 1.42
C TYR A 224 7.15 -9.85 1.60
N GLY A 225 6.60 -10.60 0.65
CA GLY A 225 6.70 -12.05 0.57
C GLY A 225 8.06 -12.53 0.01
N PRO A 226 8.23 -13.85 -0.14
CA PRO A 226 9.52 -14.46 -0.50
C PRO A 226 10.06 -13.98 -1.86
N SER A 227 9.20 -13.76 -2.86
CA SER A 227 9.61 -13.25 -4.17
C SER A 227 9.73 -11.72 -4.26
N GLY A 228 9.74 -11.01 -3.13
CA GLY A 228 9.74 -9.55 -3.11
C GLY A 228 8.44 -8.91 -3.62
N ARG A 229 7.33 -9.67 -3.66
CA ARG A 229 5.99 -9.11 -3.90
C ARG A 229 5.42 -8.53 -2.61
N HIS A 230 4.92 -7.30 -2.69
CA HIS A 230 4.20 -6.68 -1.58
C HIS A 230 2.91 -7.46 -1.29
N SER A 231 2.68 -7.76 -0.01
CA SER A 231 1.50 -8.47 0.47
C SER A 231 0.56 -7.51 1.17
N ARG A 232 -0.52 -7.13 0.47
CA ARG A 232 -1.59 -6.29 1.03
C ARG A 232 -2.14 -6.86 2.34
N SER A 233 -2.27 -8.18 2.44
CA SER A 233 -2.79 -8.80 3.67
C SER A 233 -1.85 -8.69 4.86
N MET A 234 -0.54 -8.74 4.61
CA MET A 234 0.44 -8.55 5.68
C MET A 234 0.45 -7.10 6.17
N PHE A 235 0.49 -6.14 5.24
CA PHE A 235 0.44 -4.72 5.55
C PHE A 235 -0.85 -4.32 6.29
N LEU A 236 -2.02 -4.66 5.75
CA LEU A 236 -3.30 -4.33 6.38
C LEU A 236 -3.53 -5.12 7.68
N GLY A 237 -2.96 -6.31 7.83
CA GLY A 237 -3.00 -7.07 9.09
C GLY A 237 -2.24 -6.37 10.20
N ILE A 238 -1.02 -5.88 9.94
CA ILE A 238 -0.24 -5.09 10.90
C ILE A 238 -0.95 -3.77 11.22
N ALA A 239 -1.47 -3.08 10.21
CA ALA A 239 -2.25 -1.86 10.42
C ALA A 239 -3.48 -2.12 11.29
N THR A 240 -4.19 -3.23 11.07
CA THR A 240 -5.34 -3.64 11.89
C THR A 240 -4.94 -3.89 13.33
N LEU A 241 -3.86 -4.66 13.56
CA LEU A 241 -3.38 -4.96 14.91
C LEU A 241 -3.00 -3.67 15.66
N ILE A 242 -2.18 -2.82 15.05
CA ILE A 242 -1.74 -1.57 15.69
C ILE A 242 -2.93 -0.64 15.94
N ALA A 243 -3.85 -0.50 14.99
CA ALA A 243 -5.06 0.30 15.18
C ALA A 243 -5.90 -0.20 16.35
N GLN A 244 -6.10 -1.51 16.49
CA GLN A 244 -6.82 -2.11 17.62
C GLN A 244 -6.12 -1.82 18.95
N LYS A 245 -4.80 -2.00 19.03
CA LYS A 245 -4.03 -1.74 20.26
C LYS A 245 -4.06 -0.27 20.65
N LEU A 246 -4.00 0.64 19.68
CA LEU A 246 -4.16 2.08 19.91
C LEU A 246 -5.58 2.42 20.38
N ALA A 247 -6.62 1.90 19.72
CA ALA A 247 -8.02 2.16 20.09
C ALA A 247 -8.38 1.66 21.49
N ASN A 248 -7.73 0.56 21.92
CA ASN A 248 -7.92 -0.05 23.24
C ASN A 248 -6.94 0.48 24.30
N ASN A 249 -6.11 1.49 23.98
CA ASN A 249 -5.08 2.03 24.88
C ASN A 249 -4.12 0.97 25.46
N ASP A 250 -3.82 -0.10 24.70
CA ASP A 250 -2.91 -1.18 25.11
C ASP A 250 -1.45 -0.77 24.86
N SER A 251 -0.93 0.15 25.70
CA SER A 251 0.46 0.61 25.62
C SER A 251 1.47 -0.52 25.91
N ASN A 252 1.08 -1.45 26.79
CA ASN A 252 1.89 -2.59 27.21
C ASN A 252 2.20 -3.55 26.05
N PHE A 253 1.26 -3.71 25.10
CA PHE A 253 1.53 -4.47 23.88
C PHE A 253 2.79 -3.99 23.16
N PHE A 254 3.00 -2.68 23.02
CA PHE A 254 4.16 -2.16 22.29
C PHE A 254 5.49 -2.44 23.00
N VAL A 255 5.48 -2.44 24.34
CA VAL A 255 6.64 -2.85 25.13
C VAL A 255 6.94 -4.33 24.92
N LYS A 256 5.91 -5.19 24.99
CA LYS A 256 6.05 -6.63 24.75
C LYS A 256 6.51 -6.94 23.32
N PHE A 257 5.90 -6.27 22.33
CA PHE A 257 6.30 -6.35 20.93
C PHE A 257 7.77 -6.01 20.75
N THR A 258 8.24 -4.92 21.38
CA THR A 258 9.63 -4.48 21.29
C THR A 258 10.59 -5.50 21.91
N LYS A 259 10.24 -6.07 23.07
CA LYS A 259 11.04 -7.14 23.71
C LYS A 259 11.06 -8.44 22.90
N ALA A 260 9.95 -8.76 22.22
CA ALA A 260 9.82 -9.95 21.38
C ALA A 260 10.43 -9.80 19.98
N ARG A 261 10.90 -8.59 19.63
CA ARG A 261 11.10 -8.18 18.23
C ARG A 261 12.13 -9.02 17.48
N GLU A 262 13.29 -9.28 18.09
CA GLU A 262 14.34 -10.11 17.48
C GLU A 262 13.82 -11.48 17.03
N LYS A 263 13.20 -12.21 17.95
CA LYS A 263 12.66 -13.55 17.69
C LYS A 263 11.51 -13.51 16.70
N LEU A 264 10.62 -12.51 16.82
CA LEU A 264 9.51 -12.32 15.90
C LEU A 264 10.01 -12.10 14.47
N GLU A 265 10.90 -11.13 14.26
CA GLU A 265 11.40 -10.81 12.93
C GLU A 265 12.24 -11.95 12.34
N LYS A 266 12.98 -12.71 13.17
CA LYS A 266 13.64 -13.94 12.73
C LYS A 266 12.65 -14.94 12.14
N ILE A 267 11.53 -15.19 12.82
CA ILE A 267 10.45 -16.07 12.32
C ILE A 267 9.86 -15.50 11.01
N LEU A 268 9.57 -14.21 10.97
CA LEU A 268 8.96 -13.57 9.78
C LEU A 268 9.88 -13.63 8.55
N VAL A 269 11.20 -13.58 8.74
CA VAL A 269 12.17 -13.71 7.64
C VAL A 269 12.38 -15.17 7.26
N SER A 270 12.59 -16.07 8.22
CA SER A 270 12.92 -17.47 7.94
C SER A 270 11.74 -18.33 7.52
N ARG A 271 10.50 -17.83 7.65
CA ARG A 271 9.25 -18.54 7.31
C ARG A 271 8.38 -17.79 6.31
N LYS A 272 8.98 -16.93 5.47
CA LYS A 272 8.23 -16.17 4.45
C LYS A 272 7.39 -17.05 3.54
N ASP A 273 7.91 -18.18 3.07
CA ASP A 273 7.19 -19.10 2.20
C ASP A 273 5.98 -19.74 2.89
N LEU A 274 6.13 -20.17 4.15
CA LEU A 274 5.05 -20.74 4.95
C LEU A 274 3.94 -19.69 5.19
N ILE A 275 4.31 -18.48 5.63
CA ILE A 275 3.36 -17.39 5.89
C ILE A 275 2.62 -17.01 4.60
N ALA A 276 3.34 -16.87 3.48
CA ALA A 276 2.73 -16.55 2.19
C ALA A 276 1.73 -17.63 1.76
N THR A 277 2.09 -18.91 1.93
CA THR A 277 1.24 -20.07 1.59
C THR A 277 -0.03 -20.10 2.44
N ILE A 278 0.11 -19.91 3.77
CA ILE A 278 -1.04 -19.84 4.69
C ILE A 278 -2.00 -18.74 4.24
N LEU A 279 -1.49 -17.53 4.02
CA LEU A 279 -2.33 -16.40 3.61
C LEU A 279 -3.03 -16.67 2.27
N GLN A 280 -2.37 -17.29 1.31
CA GLN A 280 -2.98 -17.64 0.02
C GLN A 280 -4.13 -18.65 0.16
N LYS A 281 -4.02 -19.62 1.07
CA LYS A 281 -5.04 -20.66 1.28
C LYS A 281 -6.30 -20.14 1.98
N HIS A 282 -6.19 -19.12 2.82
CA HIS A 282 -7.37 -18.51 3.42
C HIS A 282 -8.17 -17.65 2.44
N LEU A 283 -9.48 -17.55 2.69
CA LEU A 283 -10.37 -16.63 1.99
C LEU A 283 -9.85 -15.19 2.07
N SER A 284 -9.81 -14.50 0.92
CA SER A 284 -9.29 -13.14 0.78
C SER A 284 -9.74 -12.19 1.91
N ARG A 285 -11.04 -12.18 2.23
CA ARG A 285 -11.65 -11.34 3.27
C ARG A 285 -11.13 -11.59 4.71
N LYS A 286 -10.58 -12.77 5.00
CA LYS A 286 -10.09 -13.14 6.34
C LYS A 286 -8.59 -12.90 6.50
N ARG A 287 -7.82 -12.83 5.40
CA ARG A 287 -6.34 -12.83 5.41
C ARG A 287 -5.73 -11.75 6.31
N ASN A 288 -6.29 -10.54 6.29
CA ASN A 288 -5.78 -9.42 7.09
C ASN A 288 -5.91 -9.72 8.59
N MET A 289 -7.07 -10.23 9.02
CA MET A 289 -7.32 -10.58 10.43
C MET A 289 -6.48 -11.77 10.87
N ILE A 290 -6.28 -12.75 9.98
CA ILE A 290 -5.43 -13.92 10.25
C ILE A 290 -3.98 -13.48 10.48
N TYR A 291 -3.46 -12.58 9.65
CA TYR A 291 -2.10 -12.06 9.86
C TYR A 291 -2.01 -11.21 11.14
N ALA A 292 -3.01 -10.39 11.44
CA ALA A 292 -3.07 -9.63 12.68
C ALA A 292 -3.04 -10.56 13.92
N LYS A 293 -3.86 -11.62 13.91
CA LYS A 293 -3.91 -12.65 14.95
C LYS A 293 -2.57 -13.38 15.08
N LEU A 294 -1.96 -13.76 13.96
CA LEU A 294 -0.65 -14.40 13.94
C LEU A 294 0.39 -13.56 14.68
N ILE A 295 0.51 -12.27 14.35
CA ILE A 295 1.49 -11.39 14.99
C ILE A 295 1.20 -11.20 16.47
N ASP A 296 -0.06 -11.00 16.88
CA ASP A 296 -0.43 -10.83 18.29
C ASP A 296 -0.11 -12.08 19.12
N GLU A 297 -0.42 -13.28 18.61
CA GLU A 297 -0.14 -14.55 19.29
C GLU A 297 1.35 -14.88 19.33
N LEU A 298 2.10 -14.63 18.25
CA LEU A 298 3.56 -14.80 18.25
C LEU A 298 4.22 -13.92 19.33
N VAL A 299 3.81 -12.65 19.45
CA VAL A 299 4.32 -11.76 20.50
C VAL A 299 4.02 -12.32 21.89
N LYS A 300 2.81 -12.86 22.11
CA LYS A 300 2.43 -13.47 23.40
C LYS A 300 3.27 -14.71 23.72
N LEU A 301 3.47 -15.61 22.76
CA LEU A 301 4.25 -16.84 22.93
C LEU A 301 5.72 -16.53 23.21
N ILE A 302 6.31 -15.64 22.40
CA ILE A 302 7.71 -15.20 22.57
C ILE A 302 7.89 -14.54 23.95
N SER A 303 6.95 -13.70 24.37
CA SER A 303 6.99 -13.05 25.69
C SER A 303 6.92 -14.05 26.86
N LYS A 304 6.37 -15.25 26.63
CA LYS A 304 6.33 -16.35 27.60
C LYS A 304 7.56 -17.28 27.50
N GLY A 305 8.50 -17.00 26.60
CA GLY A 305 9.67 -17.85 26.37
C GLY A 305 9.38 -19.13 25.59
N VAL A 306 8.20 -19.25 24.96
CA VAL A 306 7.83 -20.43 24.18
C VAL A 306 8.54 -20.38 22.82
N ASP A 307 9.18 -21.48 22.45
CA ASP A 307 9.77 -21.63 21.12
C ASP A 307 8.68 -21.91 20.07
N VAL A 308 8.78 -21.25 18.91
CA VAL A 308 7.73 -21.26 17.89
C VAL A 308 8.19 -22.09 16.70
N MET A 309 7.63 -23.29 16.60
CA MET A 309 7.78 -24.18 15.45
C MET A 309 6.69 -23.92 14.39
N ASP A 310 6.92 -24.41 13.17
CA ASP A 310 6.01 -24.27 12.03
C ASP A 310 4.59 -24.78 12.33
N SER A 311 4.49 -25.88 13.07
CA SER A 311 3.20 -26.44 13.52
C SER A 311 2.38 -25.43 14.34
N LYS A 312 3.05 -24.62 15.17
CA LYS A 312 2.38 -23.60 15.98
C LYS A 312 1.89 -22.43 15.15
N ILE A 313 2.63 -22.06 14.10
CA ILE A 313 2.20 -21.03 13.14
C ILE A 313 0.92 -21.49 12.43
N VAL A 314 0.90 -22.74 11.95
CA VAL A 314 -0.27 -23.36 11.30
C VAL A 314 -1.47 -23.38 12.24
N GLU A 315 -1.26 -23.82 13.50
CA GLU A 315 -2.31 -23.86 14.54
C GLU A 315 -2.92 -22.48 14.80
N ILE A 316 -2.10 -21.44 15.02
CA ILE A 316 -2.58 -20.07 15.28
C ILE A 316 -3.47 -19.56 14.14
N THR A 317 -3.08 -19.88 12.91
CA THR A 317 -3.77 -19.45 11.69
C THR A 317 -5.00 -20.28 11.35
N GLU A 318 -5.28 -21.37 12.07
CA GLU A 318 -6.43 -22.26 11.84
C GLU A 318 -6.48 -22.77 10.40
N LEU A 319 -5.31 -23.11 9.82
CA LEU A 319 -5.27 -23.66 8.47
C LEU A 319 -5.51 -25.18 8.51
N GLU A 320 -6.58 -25.62 7.85
CA GLU A 320 -6.89 -27.03 7.66
C GLU A 320 -6.25 -27.57 6.36
N GLY A 321 -5.62 -28.75 6.45
CA GLY A 321 -5.03 -29.47 5.32
C GLY A 321 -3.50 -29.55 5.32
N LYS A 322 -2.95 -30.38 4.43
CA LYS A 322 -1.49 -30.53 4.27
C LYS A 322 -0.92 -29.32 3.53
N ILE A 323 0.13 -28.72 4.10
CA ILE A 323 0.91 -27.67 3.45
C ILE A 323 2.15 -28.31 2.84
N VAL A 324 2.35 -28.13 1.53
CA VAL A 324 3.62 -28.43 0.88
C VAL A 324 4.30 -27.09 0.62
N VAL A 325 5.40 -26.85 1.33
CA VAL A 325 6.29 -25.72 1.09
C VAL A 325 7.46 -26.27 0.29
N GLY A 326 7.74 -25.68 -0.87
CA GLY A 326 8.85 -26.08 -1.72
C GLY A 326 9.26 -24.94 -2.63
N ASP A 327 10.52 -24.92 -3.02
CA ASP A 327 11.03 -23.93 -3.97
C ASP A 327 10.47 -24.19 -5.37
N HIS A 328 10.25 -23.11 -6.12
CA HIS A 328 9.88 -23.20 -7.51
C HIS A 328 11.06 -23.75 -8.32
N ILE A 329 10.93 -24.97 -8.85
CA ILE A 329 11.93 -25.56 -9.76
C ILE A 329 11.70 -24.96 -11.14
N SER A 330 12.51 -23.97 -11.54
CA SER A 330 12.49 -23.41 -12.89
C SER A 330 13.23 -24.33 -13.87
N THR A 331 12.62 -24.65 -15.00
CA THR A 331 13.22 -25.43 -16.09
C THR A 331 14.03 -24.60 -17.09
N GLY A 332 14.00 -23.26 -16.98
CA GLY A 332 14.74 -22.34 -17.83
C GLY A 332 16.16 -22.06 -17.31
N SER A 333 17.09 -21.75 -18.23
CA SER A 333 18.48 -21.40 -17.91
C SER A 333 18.66 -19.95 -17.42
N GLU A 334 17.69 -19.07 -17.66
CA GLU A 334 17.74 -17.66 -17.25
C GLU A 334 17.03 -17.42 -15.91
N PHE A 335 17.62 -16.56 -15.08
CA PHE A 335 16.99 -16.12 -13.83
C PHE A 335 15.85 -15.13 -14.08
N ASP A 336 14.65 -15.44 -13.59
CA ASP A 336 13.53 -14.51 -13.58
C ASP A 336 13.68 -13.41 -12.50
N ASP A 337 12.82 -12.38 -12.57
CA ASP A 337 12.86 -11.25 -11.65
C ASP A 337 12.47 -11.61 -10.22
N ASP A 338 11.67 -12.66 -10.02
CA ASP A 338 11.23 -13.10 -8.69
C ASP A 338 12.38 -13.84 -7.97
N ALA A 339 13.12 -14.70 -8.68
CA ALA A 339 14.33 -15.35 -8.20
C ALA A 339 15.41 -14.31 -7.84
N LYS A 340 15.66 -13.35 -8.74
CA LYS A 340 16.60 -12.23 -8.48
C LYS A 340 16.19 -11.44 -7.23
N SER A 341 14.90 -11.12 -7.09
CA SER A 341 14.38 -10.36 -5.95
C SER A 341 14.47 -11.14 -4.63
N LYS A 342 14.15 -12.45 -4.64
CA LYS A 342 14.30 -13.35 -3.48
C LYS A 342 15.77 -13.37 -3.02
N THR A 343 16.68 -13.68 -3.93
CA THR A 343 18.13 -13.76 -3.62
C THR A 343 18.67 -12.43 -3.09
N PHE A 344 18.25 -11.30 -3.65
CA PHE A 344 18.66 -10.00 -3.14
C PHE A 344 18.16 -9.77 -1.71
N LEU A 345 16.86 -9.99 -1.45
CA LEU A 345 16.27 -9.74 -0.14
C LEU A 345 16.89 -10.61 0.96
N ASP A 346 17.12 -11.88 0.68
CA ASP A 346 17.72 -12.82 1.65
C ASP A 346 19.13 -12.33 2.05
N LYS A 347 19.99 -12.06 1.07
CA LYS A 347 21.36 -11.56 1.32
C LYS A 347 21.38 -10.19 1.98
N ALA A 348 20.51 -9.27 1.54
CA ALA A 348 20.50 -7.91 2.07
C ALA A 348 20.04 -7.90 3.53
N LEU A 349 19.03 -8.72 3.89
CA LEU A 349 18.55 -8.83 5.27
C LEU A 349 19.58 -9.49 6.21
N GLU A 350 20.37 -10.46 5.74
CA GLU A 350 21.46 -11.06 6.55
C GLU A 350 22.45 -10.00 7.05
N SER A 351 22.80 -9.03 6.20
CA SER A 351 23.71 -7.93 6.52
C SER A 351 23.03 -6.65 7.03
N ALA A 352 21.71 -6.64 7.19
CA ALA A 352 20.97 -5.44 7.52
C ALA A 352 21.25 -4.95 8.95
N ILE A 353 21.30 -3.62 9.10
CA ILE A 353 21.55 -2.96 10.38
C ILE A 353 20.40 -3.25 11.35
N LYS A 354 20.73 -3.53 12.61
CA LYS A 354 19.76 -3.83 13.66
C LYS A 354 19.84 -2.82 14.79
N CYS A 355 18.70 -2.59 15.44
CA CYS A 355 18.59 -1.72 16.60
C CYS A 355 19.26 -2.39 17.81
N PRO A 356 20.19 -1.72 18.52
CA PRO A 356 20.90 -2.29 19.66
C PRO A 356 20.02 -2.52 20.90
N ILE A 357 18.80 -1.94 20.93
CA ILE A 357 17.88 -2.07 22.07
C ILE A 357 16.97 -3.30 21.93
N CYS A 358 16.49 -3.58 20.72
CA CYS A 358 15.49 -4.64 20.48
C CYS A 358 15.96 -5.73 19.51
N SER A 359 17.16 -5.56 18.95
CA SER A 359 17.77 -6.41 17.92
C SER A 359 16.94 -6.60 16.65
N GLY A 360 15.93 -5.74 16.43
CA GLY A 360 15.12 -5.74 15.21
C GLY A 360 15.77 -4.97 14.06
N TYR A 361 15.39 -5.29 12.82
CA TYR A 361 15.85 -4.65 11.60
C TYR A 361 15.46 -3.16 11.55
N LEU A 362 16.44 -2.30 11.28
CA LEU A 362 16.23 -0.88 11.06
C LEU A 362 15.88 -0.60 9.60
N ASP A 363 15.13 0.47 9.36
CA ASP A 363 14.90 1.04 8.03
C ASP A 363 15.55 2.44 7.99
N PRO A 364 16.84 2.54 7.61
CA PRO A 364 17.62 3.77 7.70
C PRO A 364 17.04 4.95 6.91
N GLU A 365 16.38 4.66 5.79
CA GLU A 365 15.83 5.68 4.90
C GLU A 365 14.53 6.30 5.45
N LYS A 366 13.78 5.55 6.27
CA LYS A 366 12.42 5.94 6.67
C LYS A 366 12.20 6.12 8.16
N SER A 367 12.91 5.36 9.00
CA SER A 367 12.59 5.27 10.41
C SER A 367 13.80 4.92 11.27
N ILE A 368 14.55 5.95 11.65
CA ILE A 368 15.65 5.85 12.61
C ILE A 368 15.66 7.05 13.55
N SER A 369 16.17 6.81 14.75
CA SER A 369 16.54 7.84 15.71
C SER A 369 18.02 7.68 16.04
N TYR A 370 18.71 8.82 16.14
CA TYR A 370 20.05 8.89 16.70
C TYR A 370 19.91 8.97 18.22
N ASP A 371 20.62 8.10 18.92
CA ASP A 371 20.63 8.02 20.37
C ASP A 371 22.07 7.96 20.88
N HIS A 372 22.28 8.39 22.13
CA HIS A 372 23.58 8.25 22.78
C HIS A 372 23.74 6.83 23.31
N ILE A 373 24.89 6.17 23.19
CA ILE A 373 25.14 4.85 23.82
C ILE A 373 25.04 5.00 25.35
N VAL A 374 25.89 5.86 25.92
CA VAL A 374 25.83 6.37 27.30
C VAL A 374 24.94 7.59 27.33
N ARG A 375 23.90 7.60 28.17
CA ARG A 375 22.93 8.70 28.20
C ARG A 375 23.58 10.02 28.59
N GLN A 376 23.02 11.13 28.11
CA GLN A 376 23.46 12.47 28.51
C GLN A 376 23.38 12.69 30.02
N ARG A 377 22.33 12.15 30.68
CA ARG A 377 22.18 12.19 32.15
C ARG A 377 23.24 11.38 32.91
N GLU A 378 23.94 10.51 32.22
CA GLU A 378 25.05 9.68 32.71
C GLU A 378 26.41 10.23 32.22
N ASN A 379 26.48 11.52 31.85
CA ASN A 379 27.66 12.21 31.31
C ASN A 379 28.14 11.71 29.92
N GLY A 380 27.25 11.10 29.13
CA GLY A 380 27.53 10.75 27.74
C GLY A 380 27.77 11.98 26.87
N LYS A 381 28.81 11.93 26.03
CA LYS A 381 29.20 13.01 25.11
C LYS A 381 28.51 12.88 23.75
N GLY A 382 28.26 13.98 23.05
CA GLY A 382 27.69 14.00 21.70
C GLY A 382 28.72 13.79 20.59
N ASN A 383 29.51 12.72 20.66
CA ASN A 383 30.49 12.36 19.63
C ASN A 383 30.03 11.11 18.85
N ALA A 384 30.67 10.85 17.70
CA ALA A 384 30.31 9.72 16.84
C ALA A 384 30.45 8.36 17.54
N GLU A 385 31.45 8.21 18.42
CA GLU A 385 31.69 6.98 19.20
C GLU A 385 30.55 6.67 20.18
N ASN A 386 29.88 7.70 20.71
CA ASN A 386 28.73 7.56 21.59
C ASN A 386 27.40 7.63 20.83
N CYS A 387 27.39 7.60 19.49
CA CYS A 387 26.16 7.67 18.70
C CYS A 387 25.75 6.28 18.21
N GLN A 388 24.47 5.95 18.33
CA GLN A 388 23.90 4.69 17.83
C GLN A 388 22.56 4.92 17.12
N LEU A 389 22.29 4.08 16.12
CA LEU A 389 21.02 4.07 15.40
C LEU A 389 20.01 3.16 16.11
N THR A 390 18.83 3.68 16.40
CA THR A 390 17.78 2.97 17.13
C THR A 390 16.42 3.21 16.46
N HIS A 391 15.44 2.33 16.72
CA HIS A 391 14.06 2.66 16.37
C HIS A 391 13.56 3.81 17.24
N PRO A 392 12.73 4.74 16.71
CA PRO A 392 12.22 5.87 17.48
C PRO A 392 11.53 5.46 18.79
N PHE A 393 10.66 4.43 18.76
CA PHE A 393 10.01 3.92 19.96
C PHE A 393 11.00 3.32 20.98
N CYS A 394 12.08 2.66 20.51
CA CYS A 394 13.10 2.11 21.41
C CYS A 394 13.84 3.22 22.16
N ASN A 395 14.26 4.26 21.45
CA ASN A 395 14.91 5.41 22.07
C ASN A 395 13.99 6.11 23.07
N GLN A 396 12.80 6.50 22.62
CA GLN A 396 11.96 7.45 23.35
C GLN A 396 11.04 6.81 24.38
N SER A 397 10.71 5.53 24.26
CA SER A 397 9.74 4.86 25.16
C SER A 397 10.31 3.67 25.92
N ILE A 398 11.44 3.10 25.50
CA ILE A 398 12.09 1.98 26.21
C ILE A 398 13.33 2.46 26.96
N LYS A 399 14.19 3.25 26.30
CA LYS A 399 15.45 3.67 26.88
C LYS A 399 15.33 4.93 27.73
N ASN A 400 14.64 5.98 27.29
CA ASN A 400 14.66 7.27 27.99
C ASN A 400 13.91 7.28 29.33
#